data_AF-A0A7W4D7L4-F1
#
_entry.id   AF-A0A7W4D7L4-F1
#
_cell.length_a   1.000
_cell.length_b   1.000
_cell.length_c   1.000
_cell.angle_alpha   90.00
_cell.angle_beta   90.00
_cell.angle_gamma   90.00
#
_symmetry.space_group_name_H-M   'P 1'
#
loop_
_entity.id
_entity.type
_entity.pdbx_description
1 polymer ?
#
loop_
_entity_poly.entity_id
_entity_poly.type
_entity_poly.pdbx_seq_one_letter_code
_entity_poly.pdbx_strand_id
1 'polypeptide(L)'
;MHRCERFRPDLSAFADGTLAPKRWEQVSYHLAGCASCRDEVAAISTLCTTLSGCSRSAAPDSLTAKLESIAGEHAEAPLYMAAGMGDLPSLRRRRTRLAVRSGAALLAVMVSVMVLAVLVAPDPARLTDPVKSAREQYSMSSSAISVTEAVGAVLLAYERGADLGESSSYARRASPHGGAELSAEQAAALLRASTEADLTLTGVQRVWISNGEGRYRTADVHTTKVEGQGAQLEVMDARGDRFSSSFLPEFSARPVAAPERWSFTQGVLPEQVAGRAAVRLVASDGGGAVASWWVDATNGLLLWGERYDPTGAVSLAVGYTQLSLGTAQFHEDSLTQLIALQPATASGAAGWCVGLPTCPQEIGGLPLVAYSSSERHGATSMNLVYSDGIETAVVGWAEGVLGDQVTSRTDLASGLPTVSLWQSGPAVVSVTTNGSPALLAAISGQLPGEEPFAPTLLDRAAVGFKRLTGVR
;
A
#
# COMPACT_ATOMS: atom_id res chain seq x y z
N MET A 1 -7.11 -19.29 24.42
CA MET A 1 -7.39 -20.52 23.64
C MET A 1 -8.44 -20.33 22.55
N HIS A 2 -9.58 -19.63 22.77
CA HIS A 2 -10.62 -19.47 21.73
C HIS A 2 -10.25 -18.64 20.48
N ARG A 3 -9.15 -17.86 20.48
CA ARG A 3 -8.73 -17.07 19.29
C ARG A 3 -7.96 -17.90 18.25
N CYS A 4 -7.20 -18.90 18.68
CA CYS A 4 -6.40 -19.75 17.78
C CYS A 4 -7.28 -20.60 16.85
N GLU A 5 -8.43 -21.08 17.34
CA GLU A 5 -9.40 -21.86 16.54
C GLU A 5 -9.85 -21.12 15.28
N ARG A 6 -9.93 -19.78 15.33
CA ARG A 6 -10.29 -18.96 14.19
C ARG A 6 -9.22 -18.95 13.09
N PHE A 7 -7.94 -19.09 13.44
CA PHE A 7 -6.81 -18.95 12.50
C PHE A 7 -6.25 -20.29 12.06
N ARG A 8 -6.49 -21.35 12.83
CA ARG A 8 -6.04 -22.71 12.52
C ARG A 8 -6.33 -23.18 11.09
N PRO A 9 -7.53 -22.93 10.51
CA PRO A 9 -7.83 -23.33 9.13
C PRO A 9 -6.98 -22.63 8.07
N ASP A 10 -6.42 -21.47 8.38
CA ASP A 10 -5.65 -20.64 7.44
C ASP A 10 -4.14 -20.88 7.53
N LEU A 11 -3.65 -21.61 8.53
CA LEU A 11 -2.20 -21.79 8.76
C LEU A 11 -1.49 -22.54 7.62
N SER A 12 -2.16 -23.50 6.98
CA SER A 12 -1.60 -24.20 5.81
C SER A 12 -1.52 -23.28 4.60
N ALA A 13 -2.60 -22.56 4.30
CA ALA A 13 -2.63 -21.59 3.22
C ALA A 13 -1.63 -20.45 3.44
N PHE A 14 -1.37 -20.08 4.70
CA PHE A 14 -0.32 -19.15 5.08
C PHE A 14 1.07 -19.70 4.75
N ALA A 15 1.37 -20.93 5.16
CA ALA A 15 2.65 -21.60 4.91
C ALA A 15 2.95 -21.77 3.40
N ASP A 16 1.91 -21.98 2.59
CA ASP A 16 2.01 -22.15 1.14
C ASP A 16 1.92 -20.82 0.36
N GLY A 17 1.73 -19.68 1.05
CA GLY A 17 1.66 -18.35 0.41
C GLY A 17 0.39 -18.10 -0.44
N THR A 18 -0.70 -18.83 -0.17
CA THR A 18 -1.94 -18.80 -0.98
C THR A 18 -3.09 -18.00 -0.37
N LEU A 19 -2.90 -17.42 0.82
CA LEU A 19 -3.91 -16.59 1.45
C LEU A 19 -4.13 -15.27 0.72
N ALA A 20 -5.39 -14.82 0.69
CA ALA A 20 -5.71 -13.46 0.30
C ALA A 20 -5.03 -12.47 1.27
N PRO A 21 -4.54 -11.30 0.79
CA PRO A 21 -3.70 -10.39 1.58
C PRO A 21 -4.29 -10.04 2.96
N LYS A 22 -5.56 -9.63 3.00
CA LYS A 22 -6.28 -9.31 4.24
C LYS A 22 -6.31 -10.45 5.25
N ARG A 23 -6.36 -11.70 4.78
CA ARG A 23 -6.37 -12.87 5.66
C ARG A 23 -4.95 -13.23 6.10
N TRP A 24 -4.00 -13.14 5.17
CA TRP A 24 -2.57 -13.29 5.44
C TRP A 24 -2.14 -12.36 6.57
N GLU A 25 -2.50 -11.07 6.53
CA GLU A 25 -2.20 -10.09 7.58
C GLU A 25 -2.70 -10.49 8.98
N GLN A 26 -3.96 -10.92 9.06
CA GLN A 26 -4.55 -11.30 10.35
C GLN A 26 -3.88 -12.54 10.92
N VAL A 27 -3.48 -13.46 10.05
CA VAL A 27 -2.72 -14.65 10.43
C VAL A 27 -1.29 -14.24 10.83
N SER A 28 -0.59 -13.40 10.07
CA SER A 28 0.75 -12.88 10.41
C SER A 28 0.76 -12.21 11.77
N TYR A 29 -0.21 -11.34 12.06
CA TYR A 29 -0.32 -10.67 13.35
C TYR A 29 -0.57 -11.66 14.49
N HIS A 30 -1.45 -12.64 14.28
CA HIS A 30 -1.68 -13.69 15.26
C HIS A 30 -0.42 -14.53 15.51
N LEU A 31 0.28 -14.93 14.44
CA LEU A 31 1.54 -15.67 14.53
C LEU A 31 2.62 -14.86 15.25
N ALA A 32 2.69 -13.56 15.02
CA ALA A 32 3.62 -12.68 15.71
C ALA A 32 3.40 -12.71 17.25
N GLY A 33 2.14 -12.77 17.69
CA GLY A 33 1.77 -12.85 19.12
C GLY A 33 1.63 -14.26 19.72
N CYS A 34 1.57 -15.33 18.92
CA CYS A 34 1.22 -16.68 19.38
C CYS A 34 2.27 -17.74 19.04
N ALA A 35 3.06 -18.14 20.03
CA ALA A 35 4.12 -19.15 19.87
C ALA A 35 3.60 -20.51 19.36
N SER A 36 2.49 -21.02 19.91
CA SER A 36 1.97 -22.34 19.53
C SER A 36 1.53 -22.42 18.05
N CYS A 37 0.95 -21.35 17.51
CA CYS A 37 0.56 -21.32 16.11
C CYS A 37 1.77 -21.12 15.19
N ARG A 38 2.84 -20.45 15.64
CA ARG A 38 4.12 -20.42 14.90
C ARG A 38 4.75 -21.80 14.81
N ASP A 39 4.76 -22.56 15.89
CA ASP A 39 5.31 -23.92 15.89
C ASP A 39 4.54 -24.83 14.91
N GLU A 40 3.20 -24.66 14.83
CA GLU A 40 2.35 -25.38 13.88
C GLU A 40 2.68 -25.00 12.42
N VAL A 41 2.83 -23.70 12.12
CA VAL A 41 3.26 -23.24 10.77
C VAL A 41 4.65 -23.74 10.41
N ALA A 42 5.61 -23.65 11.34
CA ALA A 42 6.97 -24.15 11.11
C ALA A 42 6.99 -25.67 10.83
N ALA A 43 6.13 -26.44 11.53
CA ALA A 43 5.95 -27.86 11.26
C ALA A 43 5.34 -28.12 9.88
N ILE A 44 4.34 -27.32 9.46
CA ILE A 44 3.75 -27.40 8.12
C ILE A 44 4.79 -27.06 7.06
N SER A 45 5.51 -25.94 7.18
CA SER A 45 6.56 -25.55 6.24
C SER A 45 7.66 -26.61 6.15
N THR A 46 8.09 -27.18 7.27
CA THR A 46 9.07 -28.28 7.29
C THR A 46 8.54 -29.50 6.53
N LEU A 47 7.27 -29.86 6.73
CA LEU A 47 6.61 -30.94 5.99
C LEU A 47 6.55 -30.62 4.49
N CYS A 48 6.14 -29.41 4.09
CA CYS A 48 6.09 -28.97 2.70
C CYS A 48 7.49 -28.98 2.06
N THR A 49 8.53 -28.50 2.75
CA THR A 49 9.92 -28.55 2.27
C THR A 49 10.40 -30.00 2.15
N THR A 50 10.07 -30.87 3.10
CA THR A 50 10.41 -32.30 3.04
C THR A 50 9.72 -32.98 1.86
N LEU A 51 8.41 -32.76 1.68
CA LEU A 51 7.65 -33.31 0.55
C LEU A 51 8.12 -32.76 -0.80
N SER A 52 8.48 -31.48 -0.86
CA SER A 52 9.04 -30.84 -2.07
C SER A 52 10.44 -31.35 -2.38
N GLY A 53 11.27 -31.59 -1.36
CA GLY A 53 12.57 -32.25 -1.47
C GLY A 53 12.44 -33.73 -1.85
N CYS A 54 11.28 -34.35 -1.61
CA CYS A 54 10.92 -35.67 -2.11
C CYS A 54 10.27 -35.66 -3.51
N SER A 55 10.04 -34.50 -4.14
CA SER A 55 9.46 -34.42 -5.49
C SER A 55 10.50 -34.75 -6.56
N ARG A 56 10.23 -35.43 -7.68
CA ARG A 56 9.01 -35.96 -8.30
C ARG A 56 9.53 -37.14 -9.13
N SER A 57 9.11 -38.38 -8.85
CA SER A 57 9.19 -39.39 -9.92
C SER A 57 8.27 -38.90 -11.01
N ALA A 58 8.82 -38.48 -12.16
CA ALA A 58 8.02 -38.23 -13.34
C ALA A 58 7.09 -39.43 -13.52
N ALA A 59 5.79 -39.19 -13.80
CA ALA A 59 4.91 -40.28 -14.17
C ALA A 59 5.62 -41.06 -15.27
N PRO A 60 5.81 -42.39 -15.13
CA PRO A 60 6.46 -43.16 -16.18
C PRO A 60 5.76 -42.86 -17.50
N ASP A 61 6.50 -42.66 -18.58
CA ASP A 61 5.89 -42.36 -19.90
C ASP A 61 4.86 -43.42 -20.30
N SER A 62 5.01 -44.64 -19.77
CA SER A 62 4.06 -45.75 -19.91
C SER A 62 2.70 -45.53 -19.22
N LEU A 63 2.62 -44.71 -18.18
CA LEU A 63 1.39 -44.31 -17.51
C LEU A 63 0.67 -43.21 -18.29
N THR A 64 1.40 -42.21 -18.78
CA THR A 64 0.87 -41.15 -19.65
C THR A 64 0.32 -41.74 -20.95
N ALA A 65 1.09 -42.61 -21.61
CA ALA A 65 0.65 -43.33 -22.79
C ALA A 65 -0.53 -44.29 -22.50
N LYS A 66 -0.60 -44.89 -21.30
CA LYS A 66 -1.77 -45.69 -20.91
C LYS A 66 -3.01 -44.83 -20.73
N LEU A 67 -2.90 -43.69 -20.06
CA LEU A 67 -4.02 -42.78 -19.82
C LEU A 67 -4.52 -42.18 -21.14
N GLU A 68 -3.63 -41.81 -22.06
CA GLU A 68 -3.97 -41.39 -23.43
C GLU A 68 -4.65 -42.53 -24.23
N SER A 69 -4.17 -43.77 -24.09
CA SER A 69 -4.79 -44.94 -24.75
C SER A 69 -6.18 -45.28 -24.21
N ILE A 70 -6.43 -45.01 -22.92
CA ILE A 70 -7.73 -45.23 -22.25
C ILE A 70 -8.71 -44.09 -22.61
N ALA A 71 -8.21 -42.87 -22.78
CA ALA A 71 -9.01 -41.70 -23.13
C ALA A 71 -9.38 -41.61 -24.63
N GLY A 72 -8.63 -42.28 -25.52
CA GLY A 72 -8.89 -42.28 -26.97
C GLY A 72 -8.90 -40.88 -27.59
N GLU A 73 -9.54 -40.71 -28.75
CA GLU A 73 -9.66 -39.43 -29.51
C GLU A 73 -10.36 -38.28 -28.76
N HIS A 74 -10.76 -38.48 -27.50
CA HIS A 74 -11.56 -37.52 -26.71
C HIS A 74 -10.76 -36.86 -25.58
N ALA A 75 -9.43 -37.03 -25.55
CA ALA A 75 -8.54 -36.48 -24.53
C ALA A 75 -8.54 -34.94 -24.43
N GLU A 76 -9.00 -34.22 -25.47
CA GLU A 76 -9.03 -32.74 -25.48
C GLU A 76 -10.42 -32.13 -25.16
N ALA A 77 -11.44 -32.93 -24.85
CA ALA A 77 -12.78 -32.41 -24.56
C ALA A 77 -13.03 -32.24 -23.04
N PRO A 78 -13.43 -31.05 -22.56
CA PRO A 78 -13.72 -30.86 -21.14
C PRO A 78 -14.98 -31.65 -20.69
N LEU A 79 -14.87 -32.32 -19.54
CA LEU A 79 -15.78 -33.34 -18.99
C LEU A 79 -17.24 -32.90 -18.69
N TYR A 80 -17.62 -31.65 -18.96
CA TYR A 80 -18.98 -31.14 -18.70
C TYR A 80 -19.86 -31.04 -19.96
N MET A 81 -19.40 -31.50 -21.12
CA MET A 81 -20.21 -31.57 -22.34
C MET A 81 -20.47 -33.01 -22.79
N ALA A 82 -21.23 -33.76 -21.99
CA ALA A 82 -21.94 -34.94 -22.50
C ALA A 82 -23.32 -34.50 -23.02
N ALA A 83 -23.51 -34.53 -24.34
CA ALA A 83 -24.78 -34.18 -24.97
C ALA A 83 -25.85 -35.24 -24.68
N GLY A 84 -26.82 -34.90 -23.82
CA GLY A 84 -28.04 -35.69 -23.66
C GLY A 84 -28.96 -35.53 -24.87
N MET A 85 -29.49 -36.66 -25.38
CA MET A 85 -30.57 -36.67 -26.37
C MET A 85 -31.81 -35.96 -25.82
N GLY A 86 -32.07 -34.76 -26.32
CA GLY A 86 -33.30 -34.00 -26.06
C GLY A 86 -33.86 -33.47 -27.37
N ASP A 87 -35.10 -33.85 -27.67
CA ASP A 87 -35.84 -33.45 -28.86
C ASP A 87 -35.88 -31.93 -29.06
N LEU A 88 -35.59 -31.49 -30.28
CA LEU A 88 -35.67 -30.09 -30.68
C LEU A 88 -37.13 -29.62 -30.72
N PRO A 89 -37.52 -28.55 -30.02
CA PRO A 89 -38.85 -27.97 -30.16
C PRO A 89 -38.94 -27.25 -31.51
N SER A 90 -39.79 -27.78 -32.38
CA SER A 90 -40.09 -27.27 -33.72
C SER A 90 -40.37 -25.75 -33.76
N LEU A 91 -39.41 -24.99 -34.29
CA LEU A 91 -39.40 -23.51 -34.35
C LEU A 91 -40.35 -22.87 -35.38
N ARG A 92 -41.26 -23.62 -36.01
CA ARG A 92 -42.09 -23.11 -37.12
C ARG A 92 -43.52 -22.70 -36.76
N ARG A 93 -44.03 -22.99 -35.55
CA ARG A 93 -45.42 -22.66 -35.17
C ARG A 93 -45.58 -21.56 -34.11
N ARG A 94 -44.50 -21.03 -33.51
CA ARG A 94 -44.59 -19.97 -32.50
C ARG A 94 -44.38 -18.54 -33.04
N ARG A 95 -43.80 -18.38 -34.23
CA ARG A 95 -43.46 -17.06 -34.81
C ARG A 95 -44.62 -16.31 -35.49
N THR A 96 -45.75 -16.95 -35.79
CA THR A 96 -46.84 -16.30 -36.55
C THR A 96 -48.00 -15.78 -35.70
N ARG A 97 -48.02 -15.99 -34.37
CA ARG A 97 -49.07 -15.44 -33.48
C ARG A 97 -48.66 -14.25 -32.61
N LEU A 98 -47.39 -13.82 -32.66
CA LEU A 98 -46.87 -12.71 -31.85
C LEU A 98 -46.53 -11.44 -32.66
N ALA A 99 -46.87 -11.38 -33.94
CA ALA A 99 -46.30 -10.39 -34.85
C ALA A 99 -47.20 -9.19 -35.22
N VAL A 100 -48.43 -9.01 -34.71
CA VAL A 100 -49.30 -7.92 -35.25
C VAL A 100 -50.02 -7.03 -34.22
N ARG A 101 -49.84 -7.14 -32.89
CA ARG A 101 -50.51 -6.17 -31.97
C ARG A 101 -49.79 -5.76 -30.69
N SER A 102 -48.46 -5.85 -30.62
CA SER A 102 -47.69 -5.53 -29.41
C SER A 102 -46.50 -4.59 -29.65
N GLY A 103 -46.45 -3.83 -30.74
CA GLY A 103 -45.38 -2.84 -30.97
C GLY A 103 -45.40 -1.71 -29.94
N ALA A 104 -46.58 -1.14 -29.67
CA ALA A 104 -46.73 -0.02 -28.74
C ALA A 104 -46.58 -0.44 -27.26
N ALA A 105 -47.10 -1.61 -26.88
CA ALA A 105 -47.02 -2.09 -25.48
C ALA A 105 -45.58 -2.49 -25.10
N LEU A 106 -44.83 -3.13 -26.00
CA LEU A 106 -43.41 -3.45 -25.76
C LEU A 106 -42.55 -2.18 -25.70
N LEU A 107 -42.80 -1.20 -26.58
CA LEU A 107 -42.14 0.10 -26.52
C LEU A 107 -42.43 0.84 -25.21
N ALA A 108 -43.69 0.85 -24.75
CA ALA A 108 -44.07 1.49 -23.49
C ALA A 108 -43.38 0.83 -22.29
N VAL A 109 -43.28 -0.49 -22.27
CA VAL A 109 -42.54 -1.23 -21.22
C VAL A 109 -41.04 -0.93 -21.30
N MET A 110 -40.43 -0.97 -22.48
CA MET A 110 -39.01 -0.64 -22.68
C MET A 110 -38.68 0.79 -22.24
N VAL A 111 -39.50 1.77 -22.62
CA VAL A 111 -39.34 3.16 -22.20
C VAL A 111 -39.54 3.30 -20.69
N SER A 112 -40.54 2.62 -20.11
CA SER A 112 -40.76 2.64 -18.66
C SER A 112 -39.59 2.03 -17.89
N VAL A 113 -39.01 0.93 -18.39
CA VAL A 113 -37.81 0.30 -17.82
C VAL A 113 -36.60 1.22 -17.97
N MET A 114 -36.44 1.89 -19.11
CA MET A 114 -35.35 2.86 -19.34
C MET A 114 -35.46 4.06 -18.39
N VAL A 115 -36.64 4.65 -18.25
CA VAL A 115 -36.91 5.77 -17.33
C VAL A 115 -36.69 5.32 -15.89
N LEU A 116 -37.21 4.15 -15.50
CA LEU A 116 -37.01 3.59 -14.17
C LEU A 116 -35.52 3.32 -13.89
N ALA A 117 -34.78 2.81 -14.87
CA ALA A 117 -33.34 2.59 -14.75
C ALA A 117 -32.61 3.92 -14.50
N VAL A 118 -32.88 4.97 -15.28
CA VAL A 118 -32.27 6.29 -15.08
C VAL A 118 -32.62 6.88 -13.70
N LEU A 119 -33.86 6.71 -13.23
CA LEU A 119 -34.32 7.21 -11.92
C LEU A 119 -33.75 6.43 -10.73
N VAL A 120 -33.51 5.12 -10.90
CA VAL A 120 -32.98 4.23 -9.85
C VAL A 120 -31.44 4.24 -9.81
N ALA A 121 -30.80 4.75 -10.86
CA ALA A 121 -29.36 4.94 -10.91
C ALA A 121 -28.91 5.86 -9.76
N PRO A 122 -28.04 5.39 -8.85
CA PRO A 122 -27.56 6.21 -7.75
C PRO A 122 -26.77 7.41 -8.28
N ASP A 123 -26.86 8.53 -7.56
CA ASP A 123 -25.93 9.63 -7.78
C ASP A 123 -24.50 9.15 -7.48
N PRO A 124 -23.49 9.67 -8.21
CA PRO A 124 -22.10 9.29 -7.95
C PRO A 124 -21.75 9.60 -6.50
N ALA A 125 -20.97 8.70 -5.88
CA ALA A 125 -20.47 8.90 -4.54
C ALA A 125 -19.61 10.18 -4.51
N ARG A 126 -19.97 11.13 -3.64
CA ARG A 126 -19.17 12.31 -3.39
C ARG A 126 -18.09 11.98 -2.38
N LEU A 127 -16.85 12.32 -2.71
CA LEU A 127 -15.74 12.20 -1.77
C LEU A 127 -15.79 13.37 -0.77
N THR A 128 -16.09 13.08 0.50
CA THR A 128 -16.30 14.11 1.54
C THR A 128 -15.02 14.87 1.87
N ASP A 129 -13.90 14.17 2.00
CA ASP A 129 -12.58 14.77 2.25
C ASP A 129 -11.49 13.97 1.51
N PRO A 130 -11.33 14.23 0.19
CA PRO A 130 -10.39 13.48 -0.63
C PRO A 130 -8.93 13.81 -0.31
N VAL A 131 -8.64 15.02 0.20
CA VAL A 131 -7.29 15.40 0.65
C VAL A 131 -6.88 14.57 1.86
N LYS A 132 -7.73 14.55 2.90
CA LYS A 132 -7.47 13.73 4.08
C LYS A 132 -7.33 12.26 3.73
N SER A 133 -8.23 11.74 2.89
CA SER A 133 -8.18 10.33 2.46
C SER A 133 -6.87 10.00 1.73
N ALA A 134 -6.39 10.89 0.86
CA ALA A 134 -5.12 10.73 0.16
C ALA A 134 -3.91 10.78 1.13
N ARG A 135 -3.94 11.67 2.13
CA ARG A 135 -2.90 11.72 3.18
C ARG A 135 -2.90 10.49 4.08
N GLU A 136 -4.06 9.96 4.44
CA GLU A 136 -4.16 8.71 5.21
C GLU A 136 -3.57 7.54 4.43
N GLN A 137 -3.87 7.42 3.13
CA GLN A 137 -3.28 6.41 2.24
C GLN A 137 -1.76 6.54 2.10
N TYR A 138 -1.27 7.77 1.92
CA TYR A 138 0.17 8.04 1.92
C TYR A 138 0.81 7.64 3.25
N SER A 139 0.20 7.98 4.38
CA SER A 139 0.75 7.73 5.71
C SER A 139 0.82 6.25 6.02
N MET A 140 -0.24 5.49 5.71
CA MET A 140 -0.25 4.02 5.78
C MET A 140 0.84 3.42 4.89
N SER A 141 0.95 3.89 3.65
CA SER A 141 1.95 3.37 2.71
C SER A 141 3.37 3.66 3.20
N SER A 142 3.64 4.91 3.59
CA SER A 142 4.94 5.37 4.08
C SER A 142 5.38 4.59 5.32
N SER A 143 4.48 4.24 6.23
CA SER A 143 4.81 3.35 7.35
C SER A 143 5.31 1.98 6.90
N ALA A 144 4.73 1.40 5.85
CA ALA A 144 5.08 0.05 5.40
C ALA A 144 6.36 0.00 4.53
N ILE A 145 6.67 1.08 3.79
CA ILE A 145 7.73 1.07 2.76
C ILE A 145 8.89 2.03 3.01
N SER A 146 8.77 3.01 3.92
CA SER A 146 9.83 3.99 4.16
C SER A 146 10.92 3.43 5.09
N VAL A 147 12.14 3.99 4.97
CA VAL A 147 13.22 3.85 5.97
C VAL A 147 12.82 4.40 7.36
N THR A 148 11.80 5.26 7.43
CA THR A 148 11.35 5.92 8.65
C THR A 148 9.89 5.60 8.98
N GLU A 149 9.61 4.34 9.34
CA GLU A 149 8.24 3.81 9.54
C GLU A 149 7.40 4.62 10.56
N ALA A 150 8.05 5.08 11.64
CA ALA A 150 7.44 5.91 12.68
C ALA A 150 6.87 7.23 12.16
N VAL A 151 7.45 7.81 11.09
CA VAL A 151 6.94 9.03 10.47
C VAL A 151 5.54 8.79 9.90
N GLY A 152 5.36 7.72 9.13
CA GLY A 152 4.05 7.37 8.57
C GLY A 152 3.01 7.14 9.67
N ALA A 153 3.42 6.55 10.80
CA ALA A 153 2.51 6.26 11.91
C ALA A 153 2.02 7.55 12.59
N VAL A 154 2.94 8.50 12.82
CA VAL A 154 2.59 9.82 13.39
C VAL A 154 1.76 10.64 12.42
N LEU A 155 2.08 10.64 11.12
CA LEU A 155 1.26 11.31 10.11
C LEU A 155 -0.16 10.73 10.06
N LEU A 156 -0.30 9.41 10.14
CA LEU A 156 -1.60 8.75 10.16
C LEU A 156 -2.40 9.12 11.43
N ALA A 157 -1.75 9.11 12.60
CA ALA A 157 -2.36 9.52 13.85
C ALA A 157 -2.80 11.00 13.79
N TYR A 158 -1.97 11.86 13.22
CA TYR A 158 -2.24 13.27 13.04
C TYR A 158 -3.48 13.52 12.16
N GLU A 159 -3.58 12.88 10.99
CA GLU A 159 -4.76 12.99 10.10
C GLU A 159 -6.05 12.51 10.78
N ARG A 160 -5.92 11.56 11.71
CA ARG A 160 -7.03 11.04 12.52
C ARG A 160 -7.37 11.89 13.75
N GLY A 161 -6.66 12.99 13.97
CA GLY A 161 -6.93 13.95 15.03
C GLY A 161 -6.22 13.67 16.34
N ALA A 162 -5.06 13.02 16.31
CA ALA A 162 -4.20 12.92 17.50
C ALA A 162 -3.80 14.31 18.00
N ASP A 163 -3.88 14.51 19.32
CA ASP A 163 -3.31 15.68 19.97
C ASP A 163 -1.79 15.47 20.13
N LEU A 164 -1.01 16.19 19.33
CA LEU A 164 0.46 16.17 19.36
C LEU A 164 1.05 17.25 20.29
N GLY A 165 0.19 17.93 21.06
CA GLY A 165 0.58 18.92 22.05
C GLY A 165 1.07 20.22 21.43
N GLU A 166 1.66 21.06 22.28
CA GLU A 166 2.23 22.34 21.85
C GLU A 166 3.44 22.13 20.96
N SER A 167 3.56 22.95 19.92
CA SER A 167 4.71 22.89 19.03
C SER A 167 5.96 23.29 19.80
N SER A 168 7.05 22.53 19.66
CA SER A 168 8.34 22.74 20.32
C SER A 168 9.41 23.23 19.35
N SER A 169 10.57 23.63 19.84
CA SER A 169 11.73 23.94 19.00
C SER A 169 12.55 22.69 18.72
N TYR A 170 13.01 22.54 17.49
CA TYR A 170 13.98 21.51 17.11
C TYR A 170 15.28 22.18 16.64
N ALA A 171 16.40 21.71 17.18
CA ALA A 171 17.72 22.10 16.70
C ALA A 171 18.25 20.99 15.79
N ARG A 172 18.56 21.35 14.55
CA ARG A 172 19.26 20.48 13.60
C ARG A 172 20.51 19.90 14.26
N ARG A 173 20.76 18.60 14.10
CA ARG A 173 21.99 17.99 14.59
C ARG A 173 23.19 18.58 13.84
N ALA A 174 24.15 19.11 14.60
CA ALA A 174 25.29 19.85 14.07
C ALA A 174 26.03 19.07 12.98
N SER A 175 26.39 19.74 11.88
CA SER A 175 27.23 19.15 10.83
C SER A 175 28.69 19.07 11.31
N PRO A 176 29.31 17.88 11.32
CA PRO A 176 30.76 17.81 11.48
C PRO A 176 31.43 18.55 10.32
N HIS A 177 32.61 19.12 10.58
CA HIS A 177 33.43 19.68 9.52
C HIS A 177 34.13 18.54 8.79
N GLY A 178 33.74 18.31 7.54
CA GLY A 178 34.36 17.32 6.66
C GLY A 178 33.59 16.01 6.54
N GLY A 179 33.63 15.44 5.34
CA GLY A 179 33.05 14.17 4.98
C GLY A 179 33.76 13.59 3.78
N ALA A 180 33.74 12.26 3.64
CA ALA A 180 34.16 11.59 2.42
C ALA A 180 33.01 11.62 1.42
N GLU A 181 33.27 12.00 0.17
CA GLU A 181 32.29 11.83 -0.90
C GLU A 181 32.01 10.35 -1.13
N LEU A 182 30.74 10.00 -1.32
CA LEU A 182 30.29 8.66 -1.68
C LEU A 182 29.64 8.68 -3.05
N SER A 183 29.78 7.58 -3.79
CA SER A 183 28.96 7.34 -4.97
C SER A 183 27.50 7.11 -4.58
N ALA A 184 26.58 7.32 -5.52
CA ALA A 184 25.16 7.06 -5.31
C ALA A 184 24.90 5.58 -4.93
N GLU A 185 25.64 4.64 -5.53
CA GLU A 185 25.54 3.21 -5.21
C GLU A 185 26.01 2.89 -3.79
N GLN A 186 27.09 3.52 -3.33
CA GLN A 186 27.60 3.34 -1.97
C GLN A 186 26.62 3.89 -0.93
N ALA A 187 26.06 5.07 -1.19
CA ALA A 187 25.04 5.67 -0.33
C ALA A 187 23.76 4.82 -0.29
N ALA A 188 23.30 4.34 -1.46
CA ALA A 188 22.15 3.45 -1.56
C ALA A 188 22.39 2.12 -0.82
N ALA A 189 23.59 1.54 -0.92
CA ALA A 189 23.94 0.31 -0.20
C ALA A 189 23.91 0.50 1.33
N LEU A 190 24.42 1.63 1.83
CA LEU A 190 24.38 1.97 3.26
C LEU A 190 22.92 2.07 3.76
N LEU A 191 22.07 2.78 3.02
CA LEU A 191 20.66 2.95 3.39
C LEU A 191 19.86 1.64 3.22
N ARG A 192 20.15 0.83 2.20
CA ARG A 192 19.50 -0.46 2.00
C ARG A 192 19.82 -1.44 3.12
N ALA A 193 21.08 -1.47 3.58
CA ALA A 193 21.46 -2.26 4.75
C ALA A 193 20.64 -1.88 5.99
N SER A 194 20.21 -0.62 6.13
CA SER A 194 19.35 -0.19 7.23
C SER A 194 17.91 -0.69 7.13
N THR A 195 17.37 -0.83 5.91
CA THR A 195 16.04 -1.41 5.70
C THR A 195 16.05 -2.93 5.80
N GLU A 196 17.16 -3.56 5.42
CA GLU A 196 17.37 -5.01 5.47
C GLU A 196 17.86 -5.49 6.85
N ALA A 197 18.17 -4.57 7.76
CA ALA A 197 18.54 -4.90 9.13
C ALA A 197 17.37 -5.59 9.84
N ASP A 198 17.38 -6.91 9.81
CA ASP A 198 16.42 -7.75 10.49
C ASP A 198 16.88 -7.95 11.94
N LEU A 199 16.37 -7.10 12.82
CA LEU A 199 16.80 -7.02 14.22
C LEU A 199 15.57 -7.08 15.11
N THR A 200 15.67 -7.87 16.16
CA THR A 200 14.74 -7.83 17.28
C THR A 200 15.08 -6.62 18.17
N LEU A 201 14.16 -5.67 18.32
CA LEU A 201 14.38 -4.45 19.11
C LEU A 201 13.11 -3.89 19.76
N THR A 202 13.32 -3.12 20.82
CA THR A 202 12.32 -2.24 21.42
C THR A 202 12.90 -0.84 21.61
N GLY A 203 12.10 0.20 21.46
CA GLY A 203 12.58 1.56 21.65
C GLY A 203 11.50 2.62 21.58
N VAL A 204 11.91 3.86 21.85
CA VAL A 204 11.07 5.04 21.71
C VAL A 204 11.68 5.93 20.64
N GLN A 205 10.98 6.07 19.52
CA GLN A 205 11.33 7.02 18.47
C GLN A 205 10.51 8.30 18.66
N ARG A 206 11.17 9.45 18.61
CA ARG A 206 10.46 10.73 18.59
C ARG A 206 10.45 11.27 17.17
N VAL A 207 9.31 11.79 16.75
CA VAL A 207 9.10 12.42 15.44
C VAL A 207 8.85 13.91 15.64
N TRP A 208 9.46 14.75 14.81
CA TRP A 208 9.25 16.19 14.73
C TRP A 208 8.75 16.55 13.34
N ILE A 209 7.59 17.19 13.27
CA ILE A 209 6.98 17.65 12.02
C ILE A 209 6.92 19.18 12.07
N SER A 210 7.58 19.84 11.13
CA SER A 210 7.57 21.30 11.04
C SER A 210 6.16 21.83 10.83
N ASN A 211 5.79 22.91 11.52
CA ASN A 211 4.56 23.66 11.24
C ASN A 211 4.76 24.79 10.22
N GLY A 212 5.98 24.98 9.70
CA GLY A 212 6.34 26.06 8.77
C GLY A 212 6.72 27.39 9.44
N GLU A 213 6.56 27.52 10.76
CA GLU A 213 6.84 28.74 11.53
C GLU A 213 8.11 28.58 12.39
N GLY A 214 8.97 27.62 12.06
CA GLY A 214 10.16 27.27 12.84
C GLY A 214 9.85 26.52 14.15
N ARG A 215 8.61 26.03 14.32
CA ARG A 215 8.18 25.17 15.42
C ARG A 215 7.79 23.80 14.89
N TYR A 216 7.72 22.82 15.80
CA TYR A 216 7.57 21.41 15.44
C TYR A 216 6.53 20.74 16.32
N ARG A 217 5.58 20.05 15.70
CA ARG A 217 4.72 19.12 16.43
C ARG A 217 5.48 17.83 16.69
N THR A 218 5.27 17.24 17.85
CA THR A 218 6.07 16.10 18.30
C THR A 218 5.21 14.96 18.78
N ALA A 219 5.63 13.75 18.46
CA ALA A 219 5.00 12.53 18.97
C ALA A 219 6.07 11.49 19.30
N ASP A 220 5.83 10.73 20.36
CA ASP A 220 6.62 9.56 20.69
C ASP A 220 5.94 8.32 20.11
N VAL A 221 6.75 7.46 19.51
CA VAL A 221 6.35 6.19 18.94
C VAL A 221 7.09 5.09 19.67
N HIS A 222 6.35 4.22 20.36
CA HIS A 222 6.93 3.00 20.89
C HIS A 222 7.03 1.99 19.75
N THR A 223 8.25 1.57 19.48
CA THR A 223 8.59 0.66 18.38
C THR A 223 8.98 -0.69 18.98
N THR A 224 8.30 -1.74 18.55
CA THR A 224 8.66 -3.14 18.84
C THR A 224 8.86 -3.82 17.50
N LYS A 225 10.07 -4.32 17.21
CA LYS A 225 10.36 -5.12 16.01
C LYS A 225 10.83 -6.49 16.44
N VAL A 226 10.33 -7.53 15.79
CA VAL A 226 10.80 -8.90 15.98
C VAL A 226 11.27 -9.40 14.63
N GLU A 227 12.49 -9.93 14.64
CA GLU A 227 13.15 -10.50 13.46
C GLU A 227 12.25 -11.53 12.76
N GLY A 228 12.13 -11.44 11.43
CA GLY A 228 11.30 -12.36 10.65
C GLY A 228 9.78 -12.21 10.79
N GLN A 229 9.29 -11.20 11.53
CA GLN A 229 7.85 -11.08 11.86
C GLN A 229 7.27 -9.70 11.50
N GLY A 230 8.05 -8.64 11.64
CA GLY A 230 7.64 -7.27 11.33
C GLY A 230 7.81 -6.30 12.50
N ALA A 231 7.00 -5.24 12.51
CA ALA A 231 7.06 -4.17 13.51
C ALA A 231 5.66 -3.79 14.03
N GLN A 232 5.58 -3.46 15.32
CA GLN A 232 4.44 -2.83 15.95
C GLN A 232 4.83 -1.41 16.36
N LEU A 233 4.02 -0.44 15.92
CA LEU A 233 4.21 0.98 16.16
C LEU A 233 3.03 1.51 16.98
N GLU A 234 3.32 2.05 18.16
CA GLU A 234 2.31 2.66 19.02
C GLU A 234 2.59 4.16 19.14
N VAL A 235 1.66 4.99 18.67
CA VAL A 235 1.79 6.45 18.71
C VAL A 235 1.15 6.97 19.99
N MET A 236 1.93 7.70 20.79
CA MET A 236 1.48 8.35 22.01
C MET A 236 0.94 9.75 21.70
N ASP A 237 -0.14 10.14 22.37
CA ASP A 237 -0.63 11.52 22.36
C ASP A 237 0.19 12.41 23.31
N ALA A 238 -0.13 13.70 23.36
CA ALA A 238 0.54 14.69 24.20
C ALA A 238 0.50 14.38 25.71
N ARG A 239 -0.45 13.54 26.17
CA ARG A 239 -0.60 13.13 27.57
C ARG A 239 0.22 11.88 27.89
N GLY A 240 0.80 11.24 26.86
CA GLY A 240 1.49 9.96 26.97
C GLY A 240 0.53 8.77 26.87
N ASP A 241 -0.74 8.99 26.55
CA ASP A 241 -1.70 7.91 26.32
C ASP A 241 -1.53 7.37 24.90
N ARG A 242 -1.69 6.06 24.72
CA ARG A 242 -1.63 5.44 23.40
C ARG A 242 -2.85 5.86 22.56
N PHE A 243 -2.60 6.65 21.51
CA PHE A 243 -3.63 7.08 20.56
C PHE A 243 -3.94 6.00 19.53
N SER A 244 -2.90 5.38 18.96
CA SER A 244 -3.05 4.35 17.93
C SER A 244 -1.97 3.27 18.03
N SER A 245 -2.32 2.05 17.64
CA SER A 245 -1.41 0.92 17.46
C SER A 245 -1.53 0.40 16.03
N SER A 246 -0.41 0.17 15.35
CA SER A 246 -0.37 -0.42 14.02
C SER A 246 0.66 -1.53 13.95
N PHE A 247 0.34 -2.59 13.23
CA PHE A 247 1.27 -3.69 12.92
C PHE A 247 1.61 -3.66 11.43
N LEU A 248 2.90 -3.68 11.17
CA LEU A 248 3.53 -3.76 9.86
C LEU A 248 4.12 -5.15 9.73
N PRO A 249 3.49 -6.07 8.97
CA PRO A 249 4.12 -7.35 8.70
C PRO A 249 5.43 -7.12 7.95
N GLU A 250 6.34 -8.08 8.08
CA GLU A 250 7.57 -8.02 7.30
C GLU A 250 7.27 -7.96 5.80
N PHE A 251 7.80 -6.93 5.15
CA PHE A 251 7.56 -6.64 3.75
C PHE A 251 8.88 -6.77 2.99
N SER A 252 8.99 -7.81 2.16
CA SER A 252 10.23 -8.09 1.43
C SER A 252 10.42 -7.14 0.25
N ALA A 253 11.67 -6.72 0.07
CA ALA A 253 12.17 -5.78 -0.95
C ALA A 253 11.61 -4.34 -0.86
N ARG A 254 12.32 -3.50 -0.11
CA ARG A 254 12.22 -2.03 -0.23
C ARG A 254 13.33 -1.58 -1.18
N PRO A 255 13.05 -1.24 -2.44
CA PRO A 255 14.09 -0.71 -3.31
C PRO A 255 14.57 0.61 -2.72
N VAL A 256 15.83 0.62 -2.28
CA VAL A 256 16.54 1.85 -1.95
C VAL A 256 17.45 2.15 -3.13
N ALA A 257 17.12 3.21 -3.88
CA ALA A 257 17.89 3.72 -4.99
C ALA A 257 18.15 5.22 -4.73
N ALA A 258 19.42 5.61 -4.76
CA ALA A 258 19.78 7.01 -4.63
C ALA A 258 19.48 7.74 -5.95
N PRO A 259 18.76 8.87 -5.93
CA PRO A 259 18.57 9.68 -7.12
C PRO A 259 19.92 10.12 -7.72
N GLU A 260 20.11 9.95 -9.03
CA GLU A 260 21.37 10.33 -9.71
C GLU A 260 21.70 11.82 -9.55
N ARG A 261 20.68 12.66 -9.35
CA ARG A 261 20.82 14.10 -9.15
C ARG A 261 21.44 14.48 -7.80
N TRP A 262 21.48 13.56 -6.84
CA TRP A 262 21.99 13.84 -5.49
C TRP A 262 23.47 13.53 -5.37
N SER A 263 24.16 14.36 -4.58
CA SER A 263 25.49 14.07 -4.09
C SER A 263 25.44 13.63 -2.63
N PHE A 264 26.36 12.74 -2.25
CA PHE A 264 26.37 12.12 -0.94
C PHE A 264 27.72 12.33 -0.25
N THR A 265 27.66 12.67 1.04
CA THR A 265 28.84 12.75 1.89
C THR A 265 28.63 11.93 3.16
N GLN A 266 29.67 11.21 3.56
CA GLN A 266 29.69 10.45 4.80
C GLN A 266 30.58 11.14 5.83
N GLY A 267 30.08 11.27 7.06
CA GLY A 267 30.86 11.75 8.19
C GLY A 267 32.06 10.84 8.46
N VAL A 268 33.23 11.46 8.69
CA VAL A 268 34.49 10.74 8.95
C VAL A 268 34.54 10.16 10.36
N LEU A 269 33.94 10.85 11.33
CA LEU A 269 33.90 10.45 12.73
C LEU A 269 32.51 9.94 13.10
N PRO A 270 32.42 8.86 13.90
CA PRO A 270 31.14 8.39 14.40
C PRO A 270 30.55 9.40 15.39
N GLU A 271 29.27 9.67 15.24
CA GLU A 271 28.48 10.49 16.16
C GLU A 271 27.72 9.62 17.17
N GLN A 272 27.24 10.18 18.27
CA GLN A 272 26.44 9.45 19.26
C GLN A 272 24.94 9.73 19.09
N VAL A 273 24.16 8.67 18.89
CA VAL A 273 22.69 8.70 18.83
C VAL A 273 22.15 7.58 19.72
N ALA A 274 21.29 7.92 20.69
CA ALA A 274 20.73 6.96 21.66
C ALA A 274 21.80 6.10 22.36
N GLY A 275 22.98 6.66 22.64
CA GLY A 275 24.10 5.95 23.26
C GLY A 275 24.87 5.00 22.33
N ARG A 276 24.64 5.09 21.01
CA ARG A 276 25.27 4.24 20.00
C ARG A 276 26.03 5.07 18.98
N ALA A 277 27.17 4.54 18.54
CA ALA A 277 28.00 5.12 17.51
C ALA A 277 27.30 5.02 16.14
N ALA A 278 27.16 6.15 15.46
CA ALA A 278 26.45 6.28 14.21
C ALA A 278 27.32 6.95 13.15
N VAL A 279 27.31 6.40 11.94
CA VAL A 279 27.86 7.02 10.75
C VAL A 279 26.79 7.92 10.16
N ARG A 280 27.14 9.18 9.93
CA ARG A 280 26.23 10.14 9.29
C ARG A 280 26.38 10.09 7.77
N LEU A 281 25.27 9.99 7.05
CA LEU A 281 25.15 10.18 5.61
C LEU A 281 24.36 11.47 5.36
N VAL A 282 24.85 12.33 4.46
CA VAL A 282 24.16 13.55 4.05
C VAL A 282 23.94 13.51 2.54
N ALA A 283 22.69 13.67 2.12
CA ALA A 283 22.33 13.88 0.71
C ALA A 283 22.16 15.36 0.43
N SER A 284 22.64 15.81 -0.73
CA SER A 284 22.51 17.18 -1.20
C SER A 284 22.01 17.23 -2.65
N ASP A 285 21.23 18.26 -2.98
CA ASP A 285 20.72 18.55 -4.32
C ASP A 285 20.99 20.04 -4.61
N GLY A 286 21.55 20.36 -5.77
CA GLY A 286 21.88 21.74 -6.13
C GLY A 286 22.78 22.50 -5.13
N GLY A 287 23.58 21.78 -4.32
CA GLY A 287 24.45 22.35 -3.28
C GLY A 287 23.79 22.57 -1.91
N GLY A 288 22.48 22.34 -1.78
CA GLY A 288 21.76 22.35 -0.51
C GLY A 288 21.56 20.94 0.04
N ALA A 289 21.71 20.75 1.35
CA ALA A 289 21.39 19.47 1.98
C ALA A 289 19.87 19.22 1.89
N VAL A 290 19.46 18.02 1.44
CA VAL A 290 18.04 17.61 1.33
C VAL A 290 17.64 16.57 2.38
N ALA A 291 18.60 15.75 2.84
CA ALA A 291 18.38 14.80 3.91
C ALA A 291 19.68 14.44 4.65
N SER A 292 19.54 13.91 5.87
CA SER A 292 20.64 13.29 6.61
C SER A 292 20.15 12.07 7.38
N TRP A 293 20.97 11.03 7.44
CA TRP A 293 20.71 9.80 8.17
C TRP A 293 21.87 9.46 9.06
N TRP A 294 21.59 8.97 10.27
CA TRP A 294 22.58 8.44 11.20
C TRP A 294 22.35 6.95 11.31
N VAL A 295 23.26 6.19 10.72
CA VAL A 295 23.20 4.73 10.63
C VAL A 295 24.13 4.14 11.67
N ASP A 296 23.65 3.21 12.48
CA ASP A 296 24.45 2.51 13.49
C ASP A 296 25.68 1.86 12.84
N ALA A 297 26.87 2.20 13.35
CA ALA A 297 28.14 1.73 12.80
C ALA A 297 28.34 0.21 12.96
N THR A 298 27.58 -0.45 13.85
CA THR A 298 27.73 -1.87 14.18
C THR A 298 26.76 -2.76 13.41
N ASN A 299 25.47 -2.38 13.35
CA ASN A 299 24.40 -3.24 12.85
C ASN A 299 23.61 -2.63 11.69
N GLY A 300 23.98 -1.42 11.22
CA GLY A 300 23.32 -0.77 10.10
C GLY A 300 21.93 -0.20 10.40
N LEU A 301 21.42 -0.27 11.63
CA LEU A 301 20.11 0.28 11.99
C LEU A 301 20.06 1.80 11.79
N LEU A 302 18.99 2.32 11.20
CA LEU A 302 18.76 3.76 11.15
C LEU A 302 18.42 4.29 12.56
N LEU A 303 19.33 5.08 13.14
CA LEU A 303 19.18 5.64 14.48
C LEU A 303 18.49 7.02 14.47
N TRP A 304 18.75 7.81 13.43
CA TRP A 304 18.18 9.15 13.26
C TRP A 304 18.04 9.51 11.78
N GLY A 305 17.05 10.33 11.44
CA GLY A 305 16.83 10.89 10.11
C GLY A 305 16.37 12.34 10.21
N GLU A 306 16.88 13.18 9.32
CA GLU A 306 16.44 14.57 9.12
C GLU A 306 16.15 14.79 7.63
N ARG A 307 15.12 15.59 7.34
CA ARG A 307 14.82 16.10 6.01
C ARG A 307 14.79 17.61 6.07
N TYR A 308 15.27 18.23 5.00
CA TYR A 308 15.38 19.69 4.93
C TYR A 308 14.44 20.24 3.86
N ASP A 309 13.93 21.44 4.12
CA ASP A 309 13.23 22.23 3.12
C ASP A 309 14.23 22.99 2.21
N PRO A 310 13.75 23.66 1.14
CA PRO A 310 14.62 24.43 0.25
C PRO A 310 15.40 25.57 0.92
N THR A 311 15.01 26.00 2.13
CA THR A 311 15.74 27.01 2.92
C THR A 311 16.87 26.39 3.75
N GLY A 312 16.95 25.06 3.80
CA GLY A 312 17.88 24.29 4.63
C GLY A 312 17.41 24.10 6.07
N ALA A 313 16.19 24.54 6.40
CA ALA A 313 15.58 24.26 7.70
C ALA A 313 15.04 22.84 7.75
N VAL A 314 14.96 22.26 8.95
CA VAL A 314 14.45 20.90 9.12
C VAL A 314 12.94 20.91 8.88
N SER A 315 12.46 20.16 7.90
CA SER A 315 11.03 19.96 7.65
C SER A 315 10.49 18.79 8.46
N LEU A 316 11.33 17.77 8.67
CA LEU A 316 11.02 16.58 9.44
C LEU A 316 12.27 16.01 10.11
N ALA A 317 12.15 15.55 11.34
CA ALA A 317 13.16 14.74 11.99
C ALA A 317 12.53 13.54 12.70
N VAL A 318 13.29 12.46 12.82
CA VAL A 318 12.89 11.25 13.54
C VAL A 318 14.11 10.55 14.09
N GLY A 319 14.01 9.96 15.27
CA GLY A 319 15.04 9.03 15.72
C GLY A 319 14.83 8.49 17.11
N TYR A 320 15.64 7.50 17.46
CA TYR A 320 15.56 6.85 18.76
C TYR A 320 16.03 7.79 19.87
N THR A 321 15.20 7.90 20.90
CA THR A 321 15.56 8.50 22.19
C THR A 321 15.91 7.42 23.20
N GLN A 322 15.36 6.22 23.03
CA GLN A 322 15.64 5.00 23.79
C GLN A 322 15.65 3.81 22.83
N LEU A 323 16.61 2.90 22.98
CA LEU A 323 16.73 1.71 22.13
C LEU A 323 17.34 0.54 22.93
N SER A 324 16.72 -0.62 22.80
CA SER A 324 17.19 -1.91 23.32
C SER A 324 17.13 -2.95 22.20
N LEU A 325 18.19 -3.76 22.08
CA LEU A 325 18.34 -4.78 21.04
C LEU A 325 18.30 -6.19 21.66
N GLY A 326 17.86 -7.17 20.87
CA GLY A 326 17.94 -8.60 21.18
C GLY A 326 16.78 -9.18 22.00
N THR A 327 15.90 -8.33 22.55
CA THR A 327 14.70 -8.79 23.26
C THR A 327 13.49 -7.95 22.88
N ALA A 328 12.51 -8.59 22.25
CA ALA A 328 11.23 -8.00 21.91
C ALA A 328 10.19 -9.11 21.73
N GLN A 329 8.95 -8.83 22.12
CA GLN A 329 7.81 -9.70 21.87
C GLN A 329 6.59 -8.82 21.59
N PHE A 330 5.79 -9.22 20.61
CA PHE A 330 4.52 -8.58 20.37
C PHE A 330 3.51 -8.96 21.44
N HIS A 331 2.70 -7.99 21.83
CA HIS A 331 1.56 -8.22 22.69
C HIS A 331 0.30 -8.19 21.82
N GLU A 332 -0.47 -9.29 21.83
CA GLU A 332 -1.74 -9.32 21.10
C GLU A 332 -2.69 -8.26 21.67
N ASP A 333 -3.11 -7.36 20.81
CA ASP A 333 -4.09 -6.32 21.11
C ASP A 333 -5.14 -6.27 20.00
N SER A 334 -6.41 -6.36 20.39
CA SER A 334 -7.55 -6.24 19.47
C SER A 334 -7.70 -4.86 18.81
N LEU A 335 -7.01 -3.84 19.32
CA LEU A 335 -7.07 -2.48 18.79
C LEU A 335 -6.00 -2.19 17.72
N THR A 336 -5.06 -3.12 17.49
CA THR A 336 -3.98 -2.93 16.53
C THR A 336 -4.51 -2.97 15.10
N GLN A 337 -4.27 -1.89 14.36
CA GLN A 337 -4.58 -1.84 12.94
C GLN A 337 -3.52 -2.61 12.14
N LEU A 338 -3.97 -3.43 11.19
CA LEU A 338 -3.08 -4.06 10.22
C LEU A 338 -2.95 -3.11 9.01
N ILE A 339 -1.72 -2.79 8.65
CA ILE A 339 -1.41 -2.03 7.44
C ILE A 339 -0.69 -2.98 6.50
N ALA A 340 -1.27 -3.24 5.34
CA ALA A 340 -0.60 -4.03 4.32
C ALA A 340 -0.85 -3.50 2.93
N LEU A 341 0.16 -3.78 2.11
CA LEU A 341 0.20 -3.49 0.70
C LEU A 341 0.53 -4.81 0.00
N GLN A 342 0.15 -4.91 -1.26
CA GLN A 342 0.60 -5.98 -2.14
C GLN A 342 1.94 -5.56 -2.76
N PRO A 343 2.96 -6.43 -2.78
CA PRO A 343 4.23 -6.10 -3.41
C PRO A 343 4.07 -5.93 -4.93
N ALA A 344 4.84 -5.02 -5.52
CA ALA A 344 4.80 -4.79 -6.97
C ALA A 344 5.16 -6.03 -7.80
N THR A 345 5.89 -6.99 -7.23
CA THR A 345 6.19 -8.29 -7.86
C THR A 345 4.93 -9.13 -8.15
N ALA A 346 3.84 -8.88 -7.42
CA ALA A 346 2.54 -9.49 -7.68
C ALA A 346 1.69 -8.68 -8.69
N SER A 347 2.23 -7.62 -9.30
CA SER A 347 1.56 -6.89 -10.38
C SER A 347 1.67 -7.64 -11.71
N GLY A 348 0.80 -7.30 -12.67
CA GLY A 348 0.81 -7.91 -14.02
C GLY A 348 -0.13 -9.10 -14.20
N ALA A 349 -0.71 -9.66 -13.14
CA ALA A 349 -1.75 -10.68 -13.24
C ALA A 349 -3.04 -10.11 -13.86
N ALA A 350 -3.83 -10.91 -14.59
CA ALA A 350 -5.06 -10.43 -15.21
C ALA A 350 -5.99 -9.74 -14.17
N GLY A 351 -6.42 -8.51 -14.46
CA GLY A 351 -7.31 -7.73 -13.59
C GLY A 351 -6.67 -7.05 -12.38
N TRP A 352 -5.34 -7.03 -12.26
CA TRP A 352 -4.66 -6.38 -11.13
C TRP A 352 -4.80 -4.85 -11.13
N CYS A 353 -4.72 -4.24 -12.32
CA CYS A 353 -4.87 -2.81 -12.51
C CYS A 353 -6.34 -2.48 -12.63
N VAL A 354 -6.83 -1.67 -11.69
CA VAL A 354 -8.26 -1.36 -11.57
C VAL A 354 -8.45 0.15 -11.63
N GLY A 355 -9.37 0.58 -12.50
CA GLY A 355 -9.80 1.97 -12.61
C GLY A 355 -8.96 2.85 -13.55
N LEU A 356 -7.64 2.81 -13.45
CA LEU A 356 -6.77 3.50 -14.41
C LEU A 356 -6.72 2.76 -15.76
N PRO A 357 -6.58 3.47 -16.90
CA PRO A 357 -6.42 2.84 -18.22
C PRO A 357 -5.19 1.92 -18.27
N THR A 358 -4.11 2.36 -17.64
CA THR A 358 -2.87 1.62 -17.45
C THR A 358 -2.31 1.98 -16.08
N CYS A 359 -1.74 1.00 -15.38
CA CYS A 359 -1.03 1.22 -14.12
C CYS A 359 0.47 1.19 -14.41
N PRO A 360 1.17 2.34 -14.41
CA PRO A 360 2.58 2.41 -14.72
C PRO A 360 3.42 1.63 -13.70
N GLN A 361 4.47 0.95 -14.17
CA GLN A 361 5.47 0.31 -13.30
C GLN A 361 6.53 1.30 -12.81
N GLU A 362 6.58 2.50 -13.39
CA GLU A 362 7.43 3.61 -13.00
C GLU A 362 6.67 4.90 -13.26
N ILE A 363 6.83 5.90 -12.37
CA ILE A 363 6.26 7.23 -12.57
C ILE A 363 7.19 8.30 -12.01
N GLY A 364 7.43 9.35 -12.78
CA GLY A 364 8.34 10.43 -12.36
C GLY A 364 9.76 9.96 -11.97
N GLY A 365 10.24 8.84 -12.52
CA GLY A 365 11.52 8.22 -12.16
C GLY A 365 11.49 7.33 -10.92
N LEU A 366 10.33 7.15 -10.29
CA LEU A 366 10.15 6.27 -9.12
C LEU A 366 9.56 4.93 -9.54
N PRO A 367 10.14 3.79 -9.15
CA PRO A 367 9.60 2.47 -9.45
C PRO A 367 8.37 2.17 -8.57
N LEU A 368 7.44 1.37 -9.11
CA LEU A 368 6.32 0.82 -8.35
C LEU A 368 6.87 -0.19 -7.33
N VAL A 369 6.57 0.00 -6.05
CA VAL A 369 7.05 -0.88 -4.97
C VAL A 369 5.92 -1.68 -4.35
N ALA A 370 4.73 -1.10 -4.32
CA ALA A 370 3.57 -1.75 -3.74
C ALA A 370 2.27 -1.17 -4.30
N TYR A 371 1.16 -1.86 -4.09
CA TYR A 371 -0.16 -1.39 -4.44
C TYR A 371 -1.21 -1.93 -3.48
N SER A 372 -2.39 -1.33 -3.47
CA SER A 372 -3.57 -1.88 -2.81
C SER A 372 -4.80 -1.58 -3.66
N SER A 373 -5.77 -2.47 -3.63
CA SER A 373 -7.09 -2.24 -4.23
C SER A 373 -8.16 -2.58 -3.22
N SER A 374 -9.28 -1.87 -3.27
CA SER A 374 -10.43 -2.17 -2.44
C SER A 374 -11.72 -1.93 -3.20
N GLU A 375 -12.69 -2.81 -2.98
CA GLU A 375 -14.06 -2.61 -3.41
C GLU A 375 -14.92 -2.49 -2.14
N ARG A 376 -15.52 -1.32 -1.92
CA ARG A 376 -16.33 -1.06 -0.72
C ARG A 376 -17.65 -0.42 -1.12
N HIS A 377 -18.75 -1.00 -0.67
CA HIS A 377 -20.10 -0.52 -0.98
C HIS A 377 -20.37 -0.34 -2.49
N GLY A 378 -19.70 -1.12 -3.35
CA GLY A 378 -19.82 -1.05 -4.80
C GLY A 378 -18.99 0.06 -5.46
N ALA A 379 -18.19 0.82 -4.70
CA ALA A 379 -17.20 1.74 -5.23
C ALA A 379 -15.82 1.10 -5.18
N THR A 380 -15.07 1.24 -6.27
CA THR A 380 -13.73 0.68 -6.38
C THR A 380 -12.68 1.76 -6.15
N SER A 381 -11.58 1.40 -5.50
CA SER A 381 -10.41 2.26 -5.35
C SER A 381 -9.13 1.47 -5.50
N MET A 382 -8.08 2.13 -5.97
CA MET A 382 -6.74 1.58 -6.10
C MET A 382 -5.72 2.62 -5.62
N ASN A 383 -4.70 2.16 -4.92
CA ASN A 383 -3.54 2.97 -4.57
C ASN A 383 -2.28 2.29 -5.13
N LEU A 384 -1.46 3.06 -5.83
CA LEU A 384 -0.17 2.65 -6.36
C LEU A 384 0.91 3.40 -5.60
N VAL A 385 1.88 2.67 -5.04
CA VAL A 385 2.94 3.22 -4.20
C VAL A 385 4.25 3.15 -4.98
N TYR A 386 4.82 4.31 -5.27
CA TYR A 386 6.07 4.48 -5.96
C TYR A 386 7.12 5.03 -4.99
N SER A 387 8.30 4.44 -4.94
CA SER A 387 9.32 4.83 -3.99
C SER A 387 10.71 4.40 -4.41
N ASP A 388 11.69 5.23 -4.13
CA ASP A 388 13.12 4.90 -4.20
C ASP A 388 13.73 4.66 -2.80
N GLY A 389 12.87 4.54 -1.78
CA GLY A 389 13.23 4.39 -0.37
C GLY A 389 13.38 5.73 0.36
N ILE A 390 13.46 6.85 -0.35
CA ILE A 390 13.64 8.20 0.21
C ILE A 390 12.49 9.12 -0.17
N GLU A 391 12.29 9.30 -1.48
CA GLU A 391 11.12 9.94 -2.05
C GLU A 391 10.03 8.88 -2.27
N THR A 392 8.80 9.25 -1.93
CA THR A 392 7.63 8.38 -2.05
C THR A 392 6.50 9.17 -2.68
N ALA A 393 5.82 8.54 -3.62
CA ALA A 393 4.59 9.04 -4.20
C ALA A 393 3.51 7.95 -4.14
N VAL A 394 2.33 8.31 -3.68
CA VAL A 394 1.14 7.46 -3.70
C VAL A 394 0.15 8.03 -4.69
N VAL A 395 -0.15 7.26 -5.72
CA VAL A 395 -1.17 7.57 -6.72
C VAL A 395 -2.44 6.83 -6.34
N GLY A 396 -3.47 7.58 -5.95
CA GLY A 396 -4.79 7.05 -5.64
C GLY A 396 -5.75 7.25 -6.80
N TRP A 397 -6.54 6.24 -7.10
CA TRP A 397 -7.71 6.29 -7.97
C TRP A 397 -8.92 5.85 -7.15
N ALA A 398 -10.00 6.63 -7.15
CA ALA A 398 -11.24 6.26 -6.48
C ALA A 398 -12.44 6.63 -7.33
N GLU A 399 -13.35 5.68 -7.52
CA GLU A 399 -14.64 5.92 -8.14
C GLU A 399 -15.43 6.97 -7.33
N GLY A 400 -15.97 7.98 -8.03
CA GLY A 400 -16.70 9.06 -7.42
C GLY A 400 -16.36 10.43 -8.00
N VAL A 401 -16.91 11.46 -7.35
CA VAL A 401 -16.77 12.85 -7.79
C VAL A 401 -16.28 13.76 -6.68
N LEU A 402 -15.53 14.79 -7.08
CA LEU A 402 -15.22 15.93 -6.23
C LEU A 402 -16.48 16.76 -5.96
N GLY A 403 -16.59 17.31 -4.75
CA GLY A 403 -17.67 18.25 -4.40
C GLY A 403 -17.53 19.61 -5.09
N ASP A 404 -18.62 20.39 -5.10
CA ASP A 404 -18.66 21.85 -5.30
C ASP A 404 -17.91 22.45 -6.51
N GLN A 405 -18.14 21.94 -7.72
CA GLN A 405 -17.53 22.46 -8.97
C GLN A 405 -15.99 22.49 -8.98
N VAL A 406 -15.34 21.85 -8.01
CA VAL A 406 -13.88 21.72 -7.95
C VAL A 406 -13.45 20.64 -8.92
N THR A 407 -12.70 21.02 -9.96
CA THR A 407 -12.11 20.05 -10.90
C THR A 407 -10.74 19.59 -10.44
N SER A 408 -10.01 20.41 -9.69
CA SER A 408 -8.72 20.05 -9.09
C SER A 408 -8.40 20.86 -7.83
N ARG A 409 -7.53 20.30 -6.99
CA ARG A 409 -7.05 20.92 -5.76
C ARG A 409 -5.64 20.45 -5.46
N THR A 410 -4.77 21.38 -5.09
CA THR A 410 -3.45 21.09 -4.51
C THR A 410 -3.41 21.59 -3.08
N ASP A 411 -2.98 20.74 -2.15
CA ASP A 411 -2.86 21.04 -0.72
C ASP A 411 -1.39 20.91 -0.30
N LEU A 412 -0.80 22.04 0.04
CA LEU A 412 0.59 22.19 0.47
C LEU A 412 0.59 22.58 1.94
N ALA A 413 1.20 21.76 2.79
CA ALA A 413 1.35 22.04 4.21
C ALA A 413 2.77 21.66 4.66
N SER A 414 3.42 22.54 5.43
CA SER A 414 4.77 22.28 5.91
C SER A 414 4.81 21.02 6.77
N GLY A 415 5.87 20.23 6.62
CA GLY A 415 6.06 18.94 7.32
C GLY A 415 5.13 17.81 6.89
N LEU A 416 4.05 18.10 6.16
CA LEU A 416 3.09 17.13 5.64
C LEU A 416 3.39 16.81 4.17
N PRO A 417 2.98 15.62 3.68
CA PRO A 417 3.07 15.32 2.26
C PRO A 417 2.16 16.25 1.45
N THR A 418 2.65 16.66 0.28
CA THR A 418 1.89 17.45 -0.68
C THR A 418 0.87 16.57 -1.36
N VAL A 419 -0.37 17.04 -1.47
CA VAL A 419 -1.45 16.34 -2.19
C VAL A 419 -1.85 17.16 -3.41
N SER A 420 -1.93 16.53 -4.57
CA SER A 420 -2.65 17.05 -5.73
C SER A 420 -3.75 16.07 -6.10
N LEU A 421 -4.95 16.56 -6.39
CA LEU A 421 -6.07 15.72 -6.80
C LEU A 421 -6.92 16.41 -7.85
N TRP A 422 -7.54 15.62 -8.71
CA TRP A 422 -8.38 16.13 -9.78
C TRP A 422 -9.45 15.12 -10.22
N GLN A 423 -10.52 15.64 -10.82
CA GLN A 423 -11.55 14.85 -11.45
C GLN A 423 -11.02 14.32 -12.79
N SER A 424 -11.15 13.02 -13.02
CA SER A 424 -10.81 12.33 -14.26
C SER A 424 -11.99 11.42 -14.65
N GLY A 425 -13.00 11.99 -15.30
CA GLY A 425 -14.19 11.27 -15.74
C GLY A 425 -15.00 10.77 -14.54
N PRO A 426 -15.30 9.46 -14.41
CA PRO A 426 -16.08 8.89 -13.30
C PRO A 426 -15.31 8.73 -11.99
N ALA A 427 -14.06 9.17 -11.92
CA ALA A 427 -13.19 8.95 -10.79
C ALA A 427 -12.38 10.18 -10.41
N VAL A 428 -11.85 10.15 -9.19
CA VAL A 428 -10.89 11.12 -8.68
C VAL A 428 -9.52 10.48 -8.64
N VAL A 429 -8.56 11.14 -9.29
CA VAL A 429 -7.14 10.79 -9.22
C VAL A 429 -6.49 11.69 -8.19
N SER A 430 -5.60 11.13 -7.38
CA SER A 430 -4.80 11.86 -6.40
C SER A 430 -3.35 11.41 -6.47
N VAL A 431 -2.44 12.35 -6.24
CA VAL A 431 -1.00 12.13 -6.10
C VAL A 431 -0.59 12.76 -4.78
N THR A 432 -0.09 11.94 -3.87
CA THR A 432 0.44 12.40 -2.59
C THR A 432 1.92 12.08 -2.52
N THR A 433 2.77 13.08 -2.28
CA THR A 433 4.23 12.88 -2.27
C THR A 433 4.91 13.71 -1.21
N ASN A 434 6.04 13.19 -0.72
CA ASN A 434 6.98 13.96 0.07
C ASN A 434 8.10 14.62 -0.77
N GLY A 435 8.15 14.38 -2.07
CA GLY A 435 9.19 14.93 -2.95
C GLY A 435 8.92 16.38 -3.35
N SER A 436 9.74 16.87 -4.28
CA SER A 436 9.69 18.26 -4.75
C SER A 436 8.41 18.58 -5.55
N PRO A 437 8.03 19.87 -5.69
CA PRO A 437 6.97 20.29 -6.61
C PRO A 437 7.23 19.86 -8.06
N ALA A 438 8.49 19.77 -8.47
CA ALA A 438 8.87 19.30 -9.80
C ALA A 438 8.54 17.81 -10.00
N LEU A 439 8.78 16.97 -8.98
CA LEU A 439 8.39 15.57 -8.99
C LEU A 439 6.86 15.44 -9.10
N LEU A 440 6.11 16.20 -8.29
CA LEU A 440 4.64 16.18 -8.34
C LEU A 440 4.10 16.54 -9.73
N ALA A 441 4.68 17.56 -10.37
CA ALA A 441 4.31 17.96 -11.73
C ALA A 441 4.65 16.87 -12.77
N ALA A 442 5.84 16.25 -12.65
CA ALA A 442 6.26 15.17 -13.54
C ALA A 442 5.34 13.94 -13.43
N ILE A 443 4.93 13.57 -12.21
CA ILE A 443 3.99 12.47 -11.97
C ILE A 443 2.62 12.80 -12.54
N SER A 444 2.10 14.00 -12.25
CA SER A 444 0.76 14.42 -12.70
C SER A 444 0.66 14.44 -14.23
N GLY A 445 1.74 14.80 -14.94
CA GLY A 445 1.78 14.79 -16.40
C GLY A 445 1.79 13.40 -17.06
N GLN A 446 1.99 12.33 -16.30
CA GLN A 446 1.98 10.94 -16.79
C GLN A 446 0.65 10.22 -16.53
N LEU A 447 -0.27 10.84 -15.80
CA LEU A 447 -1.56 10.29 -15.42
C LEU A 447 -2.70 10.84 -16.30
N PRO A 448 -3.88 10.19 -16.29
CA PRO A 448 -5.07 10.74 -16.94
C PRO A 448 -5.34 12.18 -16.46
N GLY A 449 -5.55 13.09 -17.41
CA GLY A 449 -5.71 14.52 -17.13
C GLY A 449 -7.07 14.88 -16.52
N GLU A 450 -7.29 16.18 -16.31
CA GLU A 450 -8.57 16.68 -15.82
C GLU A 450 -9.68 16.44 -16.85
N GLU A 451 -10.74 15.75 -16.42
CA GLU A 451 -11.94 15.52 -17.22
C GLU A 451 -13.18 15.61 -16.30
N PRO A 452 -14.16 16.47 -16.59
CA PRO A 452 -15.34 16.62 -15.74
C PRO A 452 -16.23 15.37 -15.79
N PHE A 453 -16.89 15.06 -14.68
CA PHE A 453 -17.88 13.99 -14.66
C PHE A 453 -19.19 14.43 -15.32
N ALA A 454 -19.44 13.96 -16.54
CA ALA A 454 -20.66 14.24 -17.31
C ALA A 454 -21.31 12.94 -17.81
N PRO A 455 -22.00 12.18 -16.94
CA PRO A 455 -22.61 10.91 -17.33
C PRO A 455 -23.74 11.13 -18.33
N THR A 456 -23.76 10.32 -19.39
CA THR A 456 -24.87 10.36 -20.36
C THR A 456 -26.12 9.68 -19.80
N LEU A 457 -27.28 9.92 -20.41
CA LEU A 457 -28.52 9.20 -20.05
C LEU A 457 -28.39 7.69 -20.23
N LEU A 458 -27.58 7.24 -21.20
CA LEU A 458 -27.31 5.83 -21.44
C LEU A 458 -26.45 5.23 -20.32
N ASP A 459 -25.45 5.96 -19.83
CA ASP A 459 -24.60 5.51 -18.71
C ASP A 459 -25.45 5.35 -17.44
N ARG A 460 -26.32 6.32 -17.16
CA ARG A 460 -27.27 6.23 -16.04
C ARG A 460 -28.23 5.05 -16.21
N ALA A 461 -28.77 4.84 -17.41
CA ALA A 461 -29.64 3.70 -17.67
C ALA A 461 -28.94 2.36 -17.49
N ALA A 462 -27.68 2.23 -17.94
CA ALA A 462 -26.90 1.00 -17.79
C ALA A 462 -26.65 0.66 -16.31
N VAL A 463 -26.22 1.65 -15.52
CA VAL A 463 -26.01 1.49 -14.07
C VAL A 463 -27.32 1.13 -13.36
N GLY A 464 -28.41 1.82 -13.70
CA GLY A 464 -29.74 1.53 -13.16
C GLY A 464 -30.24 0.14 -13.52
N PHE A 465 -30.00 -0.31 -14.75
CA PHE A 465 -30.41 -1.63 -15.23
C PHE A 465 -29.64 -2.75 -14.53
N LYS A 466 -28.32 -2.59 -14.32
CA LYS A 466 -27.51 -3.53 -13.53
C LYS A 466 -28.08 -3.71 -12.12
N ARG A 467 -28.54 -2.62 -11.49
CA ARG A 467 -29.19 -2.65 -10.18
C ARG A 467 -30.56 -3.32 -10.19
N LEU A 468 -31.38 -3.06 -11.21
CA LEU A 468 -32.72 -3.65 -11.35
C LEU A 468 -32.68 -5.17 -11.62
N THR A 469 -31.64 -5.65 -12.30
CA THR A 469 -31.50 -7.07 -12.67
C THR A 469 -30.69 -7.89 -11.67
N GLY A 470 -29.92 -7.25 -10.79
CA GLY A 470 -29.10 -7.93 -9.79
C GLY A 470 -27.93 -8.74 -10.37
N VAL A 471 -27.65 -8.60 -11.67
CA VAL A 471 -26.52 -9.27 -12.33
C VAL A 471 -25.25 -8.47 -12.00
N ARG A 472 -24.39 -9.05 -11.16
CA ARG A 472 -23.09 -8.46 -10.77
C ARG A 472 -22.01 -8.75 -11.80
#